data_AF-A0A0K0CXY7-F1
#
_entry.id   AF-A0A0K0CXY7-F1
#
_cell.length_a   1.000
_cell.length_b   1.000
_cell.length_c   1.000
_cell.angle_alpha   90.00
_cell.angle_beta   90.00
_cell.angle_gamma   90.00
#
_symmetry.space_group_name_H-M   'P 1'
#
loop_
_entity.id
_entity.type
_entity.pdbx_description
1 polymer ?
#
loop_
_entity_poly.entity_id
_entity_poly.type
_entity_poly.pdbx_seq_one_letter_code
_entity_poly.pdbx_strand_id
1 'polypeptide(L)'
;MGKLDHSDVSSQRRLAAYFVRKSEFSLAARIYGKINDIRALIEMYVAAEHWTDAFAIADRYPNFVEDVYLPYARYLAERDQFEEAQKGK
;
A
#
# COMPACT_ATOMS: atom_id res chain seq x y z
N MET A 1 29.74 6.00 12.86
CA MET A 1 28.46 5.29 13.12
C MET A 1 27.53 5.09 11.90
N GLY A 2 27.87 5.47 10.65
CA GLY A 2 26.85 5.62 9.58
C GLY A 2 26.56 4.45 8.63
N LYS A 3 27.12 3.25 8.81
CA LYS A 3 26.96 2.14 7.83
C LYS A 3 25.97 1.05 8.23
N LEU A 4 25.66 0.92 9.52
CA LEU A 4 24.82 -0.16 10.04
C LEU A 4 23.32 0.11 9.85
N ASP A 5 22.89 1.37 9.89
CA ASP A 5 21.47 1.76 9.87
C ASP A 5 20.85 1.61 8.46
N HIS A 6 21.51 2.15 7.42
CA HIS A 6 21.04 2.01 6.03
C HIS A 6 20.97 0.55 5.55
N SER A 7 21.88 -0.31 6.02
CA SER A 7 21.84 -1.75 5.71
C SER A 7 20.68 -2.46 6.39
N ASP A 8 20.30 -2.03 7.61
CA ASP A 8 19.17 -2.60 8.34
C ASP A 8 17.85 -2.19 7.68
N VAL A 9 17.65 -0.90 7.37
CA VAL A 9 16.46 -0.41 6.65
C VAL A 9 16.27 -1.15 5.31
N SER A 10 17.35 -1.32 4.54
CA SER A 10 17.30 -2.04 3.27
C SER A 10 16.93 -3.52 3.44
N SER A 11 17.37 -4.15 4.51
CA SER A 11 17.07 -5.55 4.82
C SER A 11 15.63 -5.72 5.31
N GLN A 12 15.16 -4.79 6.15
CA GLN A 12 13.78 -4.73 6.62
C GLN A 12 12.81 -4.49 5.46
N ARG A 13 13.13 -3.60 4.51
CA ARG A 13 12.32 -3.40 3.29
C ARG A 13 12.21 -4.70 2.47
N ARG A 14 13.31 -5.43 2.28
CA ARG A 14 13.29 -6.74 1.58
C ARG A 14 12.43 -7.78 2.31
N LEU A 15 12.50 -7.81 3.64
CA LEU A 15 11.70 -8.71 4.47
C LEU A 15 10.21 -8.37 4.38
N ALA A 16 9.84 -7.09 4.46
CA ALA A 16 8.47 -6.64 4.26
C ALA A 16 7.95 -7.04 2.88
N ALA A 17 8.71 -6.79 1.82
CA ALA A 17 8.34 -7.19 0.46
C ALA A 17 8.18 -8.72 0.31
N TYR A 18 8.95 -9.52 1.06
CA TYR A 18 8.74 -10.97 1.11
C TYR A 18 7.38 -11.33 1.71
N PHE A 19 6.97 -10.70 2.81
CA PHE A 19 5.66 -10.91 3.41
C PHE A 19 4.51 -10.44 2.52
N VAL A 20 4.66 -9.32 1.80
CA VAL A 20 3.68 -8.88 0.78
C VAL A 20 3.44 -9.96 -0.27
N ARG A 21 4.50 -10.60 -0.79
CA ARG A 21 4.37 -11.69 -1.77
C ARG A 21 3.72 -12.96 -1.21
N LYS A 22 3.65 -13.08 0.11
CA LYS A 22 2.95 -14.17 0.82
C LYS A 22 1.53 -13.77 1.25
N SER A 23 1.08 -12.57 0.88
CA SER A 23 -0.17 -11.96 1.34
C SER A 23 -0.26 -11.79 2.86
N GLU A 24 0.89 -11.74 3.53
CA GLU A 24 1.02 -11.55 4.98
C GLU A 24 1.08 -10.04 5.30
N PHE A 25 0.01 -9.32 4.96
CA PHE A 25 -0.01 -7.85 4.98
C PHE A 25 0.20 -7.26 6.38
N SER A 26 -0.32 -7.89 7.43
CA SER A 26 -0.13 -7.42 8.82
C SER A 26 1.35 -7.43 9.24
N LEU A 27 2.11 -8.44 8.80
CA LEU A 27 3.54 -8.53 9.09
C LEU A 27 4.35 -7.52 8.28
N ALA A 28 4.02 -7.38 6.98
CA ALA A 28 4.63 -6.37 6.13
C ALA A 28 4.36 -4.94 6.65
N ALA A 29 3.11 -4.65 7.05
CA ALA A 29 2.70 -3.36 7.60
C ALA A 29 3.51 -2.97 8.83
N ARG A 30 3.70 -3.93 9.76
CA ARG A 30 4.49 -3.71 10.97
C ARG A 30 5.94 -3.35 10.65
N ILE A 31 6.52 -3.97 9.62
CA ILE A 31 7.90 -3.68 9.21
C ILE A 31 8.00 -2.33 8.51
N TYR A 32 7.14 -2.04 7.53
CA TYR A 32 7.13 -0.73 6.85
C TYR A 32 6.88 0.41 7.82
N GLY A 33 5.95 0.25 8.77
CA GLY A 33 5.72 1.21 9.84
C GLY A 33 6.94 1.41 10.74
N LYS A 34 7.67 0.34 11.09
CA LYS A 34 8.89 0.42 11.91
C LYS A 34 9.99 1.25 11.24
N ILE A 35 10.16 1.12 9.92
CA ILE A 35 11.14 1.91 9.15
C ILE A 35 10.57 3.23 8.62
N ASN A 36 9.34 3.58 9.00
CA ASN A 36 8.62 4.75 8.54
C ASN A 36 8.54 4.88 7.00
N ASP A 37 8.47 3.74 6.29
CA ASP A 37 8.31 3.69 4.84
C ASP A 37 6.82 3.74 4.47
N ILE A 38 6.22 4.93 4.69
CA ILE A 38 4.79 5.17 4.52
C ILE A 38 4.35 4.95 3.07
N ARG A 39 5.20 5.29 2.09
CA ARG A 39 4.91 5.07 0.68
C ARG A 39 4.76 3.58 0.38
N ALA A 40 5.71 2.74 0.80
CA ALA A 40 5.63 1.30 0.59
C ALA A 40 4.43 0.67 1.32
N LEU A 41 4.04 1.23 2.47
CA LEU A 41 2.86 0.79 3.21
C LEU A 41 1.57 1.06 2.42
N ILE A 42 1.44 2.26 1.82
CA ILE A 42 0.29 2.63 0.97
C ILE A 42 0.25 1.78 -0.29
N GLU A 43 1.37 1.67 -1.02
CA GLU A 43 1.46 0.88 -2.24
C GLU A 43 1.03 -0.57 -1.99
N MET A 44 1.42 -1.14 -0.85
CA MET A 44 0.99 -2.47 -0.43
C MET A 44 -0.54 -2.55 -0.21
N TYR A 45 -1.11 -1.65 0.58
CA TYR A 45 -2.56 -1.69 0.86
C TYR A 45 -3.41 -1.40 -0.38
N VAL A 46 -2.99 -0.47 -1.23
CA VAL A 46 -3.64 -0.18 -2.51
C VAL A 46 -3.58 -1.39 -3.44
N ALA A 47 -2.42 -2.04 -3.59
CA ALA A 47 -2.29 -3.23 -4.43
C ALA A 47 -3.09 -4.43 -3.90
N ALA A 48 -3.32 -4.49 -2.58
CA ALA A 48 -4.17 -5.48 -1.94
C ALA A 48 -5.66 -5.09 -1.91
N GLU A 49 -6.03 -3.91 -2.45
CA GLU A 49 -7.39 -3.34 -2.36
C GLU A 49 -7.90 -3.17 -0.91
N HIS A 50 -7.00 -3.06 0.05
CA HIS A 50 -7.29 -2.79 1.46
C HIS A 50 -7.51 -1.28 1.67
N TRP A 51 -8.57 -0.75 1.06
CA TRP A 51 -8.82 0.68 1.00
C TRP A 51 -9.02 1.35 2.36
N THR A 52 -9.68 0.67 3.31
CA THR A 52 -9.87 1.17 4.69
C THR A 52 -8.55 1.47 5.39
N ASP A 53 -7.55 0.59 5.24
CA ASP A 53 -6.22 0.80 5.82
C ASP A 53 -5.47 1.94 5.10
N ALA A 54 -5.59 2.00 3.76
CA ALA A 54 -4.98 3.05 2.96
C ALA A 54 -5.56 4.44 3.31
N PHE A 55 -6.87 4.57 3.49
CA PHE A 55 -7.51 5.83 3.90
C PHE A 55 -7.07 6.28 5.29
N ALA A 56 -6.96 5.36 6.25
CA ALA A 56 -6.47 5.68 7.59
C ALA A 56 -5.05 6.27 7.57
N ILE A 57 -4.22 5.89 6.59
CA ILE A 57 -2.89 6.47 6.39
C ILE A 57 -3.01 7.87 5.76
N ALA A 58 -3.84 8.06 4.73
CA ALA A 58 -4.05 9.36 4.11
C ALA A 58 -4.60 10.42 5.10
N ASP A 59 -5.51 10.01 6.00
CA ASP A 59 -6.05 10.86 7.06
C ASP A 59 -4.95 11.33 8.03
N ARG A 60 -3.98 10.45 8.31
CA ARG A 60 -2.85 10.76 9.20
C ARG A 60 -1.74 11.54 8.50
N TYR A 61 -1.53 11.29 7.21
CA TYR A 61 -0.44 11.87 6.43
C TYR A 61 -0.99 12.53 5.16
N PRO A 62 -1.39 13.81 5.22
CA PRO A 62 -2.01 14.52 4.11
C PRO A 62 -1.16 14.55 2.81
N ASN A 63 0.17 14.42 2.94
CA ASN A 63 1.08 14.38 1.80
C ASN A 63 0.89 13.14 0.90
N PHE A 64 0.17 12.11 1.36
CA PHE A 64 -0.06 10.87 0.62
C PHE A 64 -1.53 10.69 0.19
N VAL A 65 -2.36 11.73 0.32
CA VAL A 65 -3.77 11.68 -0.11
C VAL A 65 -3.87 11.26 -1.57
N GLU A 66 -3.07 11.85 -2.46
CA GLU A 66 -3.08 11.48 -3.89
C GLU A 66 -2.63 10.03 -4.14
N ASP A 67 -1.66 9.53 -3.38
CA ASP A 67 -1.15 8.16 -3.49
C ASP A 67 -2.24 7.11 -3.12
N VAL A 68 -3.29 7.50 -2.40
CA VAL A 68 -4.42 6.63 -2.01
C VAL A 68 -5.66 6.87 -2.87
N TYR A 69 -6.11 8.12 -2.99
CA TYR A 69 -7.39 8.43 -3.62
C TYR A 69 -7.33 8.34 -5.15
N LEU A 70 -6.18 8.59 -5.80
CA LEU A 70 -6.07 8.44 -7.25
C LEU A 70 -6.19 6.96 -7.68
N PRO A 71 -5.48 5.99 -7.08
CA PRO A 71 -5.73 4.57 -7.36
C PRO A 71 -7.15 4.12 -7.02
N TYR A 72 -7.73 4.64 -5.93
CA TYR A 72 -9.10 4.29 -5.55
C TYR A 72 -10.13 4.75 -6.59
N ALA A 73 -10.00 5.97 -7.10
CA ALA A 73 -10.88 6.48 -8.16
C ALA A 73 -10.78 5.63 -9.43
N ARG A 74 -9.58 5.17 -9.80
CA ARG A 74 -9.38 4.24 -10.93
C ARG A 74 -10.03 2.89 -10.67
N TYR A 75 -9.84 2.32 -9.48
CA TYR A 75 -10.47 1.06 -9.09
C TYR A 75 -12.00 1.10 -9.19
N LEU A 76 -12.63 2.20 -8.74
CA LEU A 76 -14.07 2.39 -8.88
C LEU A 76 -14.49 2.51 -10.36
N ALA A 77 -13.78 3.34 -11.14
CA ALA A 77 -14.10 3.54 -12.55
C ALA A 77 -13.98 2.25 -13.37
N GLU A 78 -12.96 1.43 -13.13
CA GLU A 78 -12.80 0.13 -13.78
C GLU A 78 -13.95 -0.81 -13.45
N ARG A 79 -14.35 -0.90 -12.17
CA ARG A 79 -15.47 -1.74 -11.73
C ARG A 79 -16.81 -1.31 -12.33
N ASP A 80 -17.08 -0.01 -12.38
CA ASP A 80 -18.30 0.53 -13.00
C ASP A 80 -18.36 0.17 -14.49
N GLN A 81 -17.24 0.28 -15.22
CA GLN A 81 -17.14 -0.12 -16.62
C GLN A 81 -17.35 -1.63 -16.82
N PHE A 82 -16.84 -2.47 -15.92
CA PHE A 82 -17.05 -3.91 -15.99
C PHE A 82 -18.53 -4.28 -15.76
N GLU A 83 -19.21 -3.65 -14.81
CA GLU A 83 -20.63 -3.88 -14.58
C GLU A 83 -21.50 -3.44 -15.77
N GLU A 84 -21.19 -2.30 -16.37
CA GLU A 84 -21.88 -1.81 -17.56
C GLU A 84 -21.70 -2.77 -18.74
N ALA A 85 -20.46 -3.24 -18.98
CA ALA A 85 -20.15 -4.19 -20.04
C ALA A 85 -20.87 -5.55 -19.87
N GLN A 86 -21.14 -5.98 -18.64
CA GLN A 86 -21.88 -7.23 -18.38
C GLN A 86 -23.40 -7.09 -18.61
N LYS A 87 -23.99 -5.92 -18.33
CA LYS A 87 -25.44 -5.68 -18.49
C LYS A 87 -25.87 -5.48 -19.94
N GLY A 88 -24.94 -5.12 -20.84
CA GLY A 88 -25.20 -4.91 -22.26
C GLY A 88 -25.23 -6.17 -23.14
N LYS A 89 -25.32 -7.37 -22.55
CA LYS A 89 -25.44 -8.67 -23.26
C LYS A 89 -26.83 -9.27 -23.14
#